data_AF-A0A5D0HEW7-F1
#
_entry.id   AF-A0A5D0HEW7-F1
#
_cell.length_a   1.000
_cell.length_b   1.000
_cell.length_c   1.000
_cell.angle_alpha   90.00
_cell.angle_beta   90.00
_cell.angle_gamma   90.00
#
_symmetry.space_group_name_H-M   'P 1'
#
loop_
_entity.id
_entity.type
_entity.pdbx_description
1 polymer ?
#
loop_
_entity_poly.entity_id
_entity_poly.type
_entity_poly.pdbx_seq_one_letter_code
_entity_poly.pdbx_strand_id
1 'polypeptide(L)'
;MKLTILGCYSATPRILTNPTSQVLEMRGNMFLIDCGEGTQVQLRKHKIKFSRIKHIFISHLHGDHFFGLVGVISTFRLLGREADLHIYGPKGIKEI
;
A
#
# COMPACT_ATOMS: atom_id res chain seq x y z
N MET A 1 -7.25 3.90 17.60
CA MET A 1 -6.84 3.04 16.46
C MET A 1 -7.89 3.21 15.38
N LYS A 2 -7.50 3.36 14.11
CA LYS A 2 -8.43 3.55 12.99
C LYS A 2 -7.95 2.75 11.78
N LEU A 3 -8.83 1.97 11.17
CA LEU A 3 -8.56 1.26 9.92
C LEU A 3 -9.34 1.95 8.79
N THR A 4 -8.65 2.29 7.70
CA THR A 4 -9.26 2.81 6.47
C THR A 4 -9.15 1.74 5.39
N ILE A 5 -10.29 1.36 4.82
CA ILE A 5 -10.32 0.37 3.74
C ILE A 5 -10.16 1.05 2.39
N LEU A 6 -9.06 0.75 1.67
CA LEU A 6 -8.78 1.31 0.35
C LEU A 6 -9.24 0.38 -0.78
N GLY A 7 -9.15 -0.93 -0.54
CA GLY A 7 -9.68 -1.98 -1.40
C GLY A 7 -9.80 -3.29 -0.64
N CYS A 8 -10.77 -4.13 -1.01
CA CYS A 8 -11.07 -5.39 -0.31
C CYS A 8 -11.50 -6.51 -1.26
N TYR A 9 -11.23 -6.35 -2.56
CA TYR A 9 -11.57 -7.34 -3.58
C TYR A 9 -10.33 -8.14 -3.97
N SER A 10 -10.55 -9.35 -4.49
CA SER A 10 -9.49 -10.31 -4.79
C SER A 10 -9.29 -10.51 -6.29
N ALA A 11 -8.05 -10.84 -6.65
CA ALA A 11 -7.55 -11.45 -7.89
C ALA A 11 -7.83 -10.74 -9.22
N THR A 12 -9.08 -10.42 -9.52
CA THR A 12 -9.50 -9.87 -10.82
C THR A 12 -9.96 -8.43 -10.69
N PRO A 13 -9.35 -7.49 -11.43
CA PRO A 13 -9.80 -6.11 -11.40
C PRO A 13 -11.20 -5.99 -11.99
N ARG A 14 -12.06 -5.21 -11.33
CA ARG A 14 -13.37 -4.80 -11.87
C ARG A 14 -13.46 -3.29 -11.82
N ILE A 15 -14.33 -2.73 -12.66
CA ILE A 15 -14.46 -1.27 -12.87
C ILE A 15 -14.61 -0.48 -11.57
N LEU A 16 -15.37 -1.02 -10.60
CA LEU A 16 -15.71 -0.34 -9.35
C LEU A 16 -15.06 -0.97 -8.11
N THR A 17 -14.14 -1.91 -8.29
CA THR A 17 -13.55 -2.67 -7.19
C THR A 17 -12.04 -2.56 -7.23
N ASN A 18 -11.41 -2.42 -6.07
CA ASN A 18 -9.96 -2.30 -5.97
C ASN A 18 -9.40 -3.53 -5.25
N PRO A 19 -8.25 -4.06 -5.71
CA PRO A 19 -7.47 -5.05 -4.99
C PRO A 19 -7.18 -4.64 -3.55
N THR A 20 -6.82 -5.61 -2.73
CA THR A 20 -6.61 -5.38 -1.29
C THR A 20 -5.55 -4.32 -1.00
N SER A 21 -5.91 -3.37 -0.13
CA SER A 21 -4.98 -2.43 0.49
C SER A 21 -5.69 -1.73 1.65
N GLN A 22 -5.03 -1.63 2.79
CA GLN A 22 -5.61 -1.03 4.01
C GLN A 22 -4.61 -0.08 4.67
N VAL A 23 -5.10 1.02 5.24
CA VAL A 23 -4.26 1.90 6.08
C VAL A 23 -4.72 1.83 7.52
N LEU A 24 -3.82 1.35 8.39
CA LEU A 24 -4.01 1.32 9.83
C LEU A 24 -3.30 2.52 10.47
N GLU A 25 -4.04 3.32 11.23
CA GLU A 25 -3.52 4.40 12.06
C GLU A 25 -3.56 3.98 13.54
N MET A 26 -2.39 3.93 14.17
CA MET A 26 -2.25 3.54 15.58
C MET A 26 -1.05 4.26 16.22
N ARG A 27 -1.27 4.87 17.40
CA ARG A 27 -0.24 5.57 18.17
C ARG A 27 0.55 6.59 17.33
N GLY A 28 -0.14 7.37 16.49
CA GLY A 28 0.46 8.37 15.60
C GLY A 28 1.15 7.83 14.34
N ASN A 29 1.28 6.51 14.20
CA ASN A 29 1.89 5.86 13.05
C ASN A 29 0.84 5.43 12.03
N MET A 30 1.22 5.44 10.74
CA MET A 30 0.43 4.86 9.66
C MET A 30 1.17 3.68 9.02
N PHE A 31 0.45 2.56 8.93
CA PHE A 31 0.90 1.31 8.36
C PHE A 31 0.03 0.99 7.15
N LEU A 32 0.65 0.67 6.02
CA LEU A 32 -0.04 0.14 4.85
C LEU A 32 0.00 -1.40 4.93
N ILE A 33 -1.14 -2.04 4.85
CA ILE A 33 -1.29 -3.50 4.87
C ILE A 33 -1.80 -3.92 3.49
N ASP A 34 -1.00 -4.74 2.82
CA ASP A 34 -1.06 -5.06 1.40
C ASP A 34 -1.03 -3.82 0.49
N CYS A 35 -0.67 -4.05 -0.77
CA CYS A 35 -0.48 -3.02 -1.75
C CYS A 35 -0.83 -3.54 -3.15
N GLY A 36 -2.10 -3.91 -3.34
CA GLY A 36 -2.62 -4.29 -4.65
C GLY A 36 -2.57 -3.16 -5.68
N GLU A 37 -2.78 -3.51 -6.95
CA GLU A 37 -2.75 -2.56 -8.06
C GLU A 37 -3.66 -1.34 -7.79
N GLY A 38 -3.18 -0.14 -8.13
CA GLY A 38 -3.95 1.09 -7.98
C GLY A 38 -3.99 1.68 -6.56
N THR A 39 -3.32 1.07 -5.57
CA THR A 39 -3.26 1.57 -4.17
C THR A 39 -2.91 3.06 -4.08
N GLN A 40 -1.96 3.55 -4.88
CA GLN A 40 -1.59 4.97 -4.93
C GLN A 40 -2.75 5.92 -5.27
N VAL A 41 -3.68 5.47 -6.13
CA VAL A 41 -4.87 6.24 -6.49
C VAL A 41 -5.85 6.25 -5.32
N GLN A 42 -6.00 5.12 -4.64
CA GLN A 42 -6.87 5.03 -3.47
C GLN A 42 -6.38 5.86 -2.29
N LEU A 43 -5.06 5.94 -2.07
CA LEU A 43 -4.46 6.85 -1.10
C LEU A 43 -4.82 8.32 -1.39
N ARG A 44 -4.77 8.75 -2.66
CA ARG A 44 -5.19 10.11 -3.08
C ARG A 44 -6.68 10.35 -2.83
N LYS A 45 -7.54 9.41 -3.24
CA LYS A 45 -9.00 9.51 -3.05
C LYS A 45 -9.37 9.69 -1.57
N HIS A 46 -8.69 8.98 -0.69
CA HIS A 46 -8.89 9.08 0.77
C HIS A 46 -8.13 10.23 1.42
N LYS A 47 -7.44 11.08 0.64
CA LYS A 47 -6.63 12.21 1.12
C LYS A 47 -5.55 11.79 2.13
N ILE A 48 -5.04 10.56 2.00
CA ILE A 48 -3.97 10.04 2.85
C ILE A 48 -2.63 10.52 2.29
N LYS A 49 -1.86 11.23 3.13
CA LYS A 49 -0.54 11.73 2.75
C LYS A 49 0.47 10.57 2.67
N PHE A 50 1.02 10.36 1.48
CA PHE A 50 2.08 9.39 1.18
C PHE A 50 3.25 9.47 2.18
N SER A 51 3.67 10.67 2.57
CA SER A 51 4.79 10.92 3.51
C SER A 51 4.57 10.37 4.91
N ARG A 52 3.33 10.11 5.34
CA ARG A 52 3.04 9.58 6.68
C ARG A 52 3.12 8.04 6.75
N ILE A 53 3.10 7.34 5.62
CA ILE A 53 3.24 5.88 5.57
C ILE A 53 4.73 5.56 5.64
N LYS A 54 5.19 4.90 6.69
CA LYS A 54 6.61 4.51 6.87
C LYS A 54 6.84 3.01 6.79
N HIS A 55 5.77 2.24 6.94
CA HIS A 55 5.81 0.79 7.03
C HIS A 55 4.74 0.21 6.10
N ILE A 56 5.16 -0.72 5.25
CA ILE A 56 4.27 -1.49 4.36
C ILE A 56 4.43 -2.96 4.72
N PHE A 57 3.33 -3.64 5.01
CA PHE A 57 3.28 -5.07 5.29
C PHE A 57 2.61 -5.79 4.13
N ILE A 58 3.28 -6.74 3.51
CA ILE A 58 2.75 -7.59 2.45
C ILE A 58 2.48 -8.97 3.06
N SER A 59 1.22 -9.39 3.02
CA SER A 59 0.80 -10.66 3.63
C SER A 59 1.35 -11.88 2.89
N HIS A 60 1.31 -11.89 1.56
CA HIS A 60 1.80 -12.96 0.70
C HIS A 60 2.04 -12.48 -0.74
N LEU A 61 2.65 -13.33 -1.59
CA LEU A 61 3.08 -12.97 -2.95
C LEU A 61 2.04 -13.31 -4.05
N HIS A 62 0.76 -13.00 -3.82
CA HIS A 62 -0.21 -12.92 -4.91
C HIS A 62 -0.30 -11.49 -5.44
N GLY A 63 -0.45 -11.34 -6.76
CA GLY A 63 -0.34 -10.02 -7.40
C GLY A 63 -1.32 -8.97 -6.88
N ASP A 64 -2.53 -9.37 -6.51
CA ASP A 64 -3.54 -8.52 -5.91
C ASP A 64 -3.17 -7.98 -4.51
N HIS A 65 -2.09 -8.49 -3.90
CA HIS A 65 -1.54 -8.03 -2.62
C HIS A 65 -0.26 -7.18 -2.76
N PHE A 66 0.43 -7.17 -3.90
CA PHE A 66 1.71 -6.44 -4.01
C PHE A 66 2.01 -5.76 -5.36
N PHE A 67 1.26 -5.99 -6.44
CA PHE A 67 1.56 -5.38 -7.74
C PHE A 67 1.51 -3.84 -7.73
N GLY A 68 0.81 -3.23 -6.78
CA GLY A 68 0.83 -1.78 -6.59
C GLY A 68 2.09 -1.23 -5.92
N LEU A 69 2.93 -2.09 -5.33
CA LEU A 69 4.07 -1.70 -4.48
C LEU A 69 5.08 -0.85 -5.25
N VAL A 70 5.51 -1.31 -6.43
CA VAL A 70 6.47 -0.58 -7.29
C VAL A 70 5.93 0.80 -7.67
N GLY A 71 4.63 0.89 -7.98
CA GLY A 71 3.98 2.17 -8.29
C GLY A 71 3.95 3.12 -7.10
N VAL A 72 3.58 2.63 -5.92
CA VAL A 72 3.57 3.42 -4.68
C VAL A 72 4.97 3.94 -4.34
N ILE A 73 6.00 3.09 -4.43
CA ILE A 73 7.40 3.49 -4.17
C ILE A 73 7.86 4.54 -5.18
N SER A 74 7.55 4.34 -6.46
CA SER A 74 7.87 5.30 -7.51
C SER A 74 7.19 6.66 -7.26
N THR A 75 5.93 6.65 -6.83
CA THR A 75 5.20 7.86 -6.42
C THR A 75 5.83 8.52 -5.20
N PHE A 76 6.27 7.75 -4.19
CA PHE A 76 6.96 8.31 -3.02
C PHE A 76 8.24 9.06 -3.44
N ARG A 77 9.02 8.46 -4.34
CA ARG A 77 10.24 9.09 -4.89
C ARG A 77 9.93 10.36 -5.67
N LEU A 78 8.93 10.33 -6.55
CA LEU A 78 8.51 11.51 -7.33
C LEU A 78 8.02 12.66 -6.45
N LEU A 79 7.46 12.36 -5.28
CA LEU A 79 7.01 13.35 -4.30
C LEU A 79 8.14 13.87 -3.38
N GLY A 80 9.40 13.56 -3.70
CA GLY A 80 10.56 14.06 -2.96
C GLY A 80 10.66 13.51 -1.54
N ARG A 81 10.15 12.30 -1.30
CA ARG A 81 10.26 11.68 0.02
C ARG A 81 11.72 11.28 0.29
N GLU A 82 12.26 11.76 1.41
CA GLU A 82 13.59 11.37 1.91
C GLU A 82 13.55 10.42 3.11
N ALA A 83 12.41 10.30 3.78
CA ALA A 83 12.27 9.44 4.95
C ALA A 83 12.31 7.95 4.58
N ASP A 84 12.95 7.15 5.43
CA ASP A 84 13.00 5.69 5.28
C ASP A 84 11.61 5.07 5.07
N LEU A 85 11.60 4.04 4.23
CA LEU A 85 10.44 3.20 3.97
C LEU A 85 10.82 1.76 4.28
N HIS A 86 10.11 1.15 5.23
CA HIS A 86 10.32 -0.23 5.61
C HIS A 86 9.23 -1.11 4.98
N ILE A 87 9.64 -2.15 4.27
CA ILE A 87 8.74 -3.13 3.66
C ILE A 87 8.97 -4.47 4.37
N TYR A 88 7.90 -5.04 4.89
CA TYR A 88 7.87 -6.33 5.56
C TYR A 88 7.05 -7.27 4.70
N GLY A 89 7.59 -8.44 4.38
CA GLY A 89 6.88 -9.41 3.56
C GLY A 89 7.50 -10.80 3.65
N PRO A 90 6.89 -11.80 2.99
CA PRO A 90 7.42 -13.17 2.97
C PRO A 90 8.74 -13.26 2.18
N LYS A 91 9.42 -14.39 2.29
CA LYS A 91 10.56 -14.74 1.42
C LYS A 91 10.17 -14.55 -0.05
N GLY A 92 11.00 -13.86 -0.83
CA GLY A 92 10.71 -13.52 -2.23
C GLY A 92 10.34 -12.05 -2.45
N ILE A 93 9.98 -11.29 -1.39
CA ILE A 93 9.58 -9.88 -1.55
C ILE A 93 10.74 -8.95 -1.92
N LYS A 94 12.00 -9.33 -1.62
CA LYS A 94 13.17 -8.49 -1.88
C LYS A 94 13.63 -8.59 -3.34
N GLU A 95 13.19 -9.64 -4.01
CA GLU A 95 13.49 -9.97 -5.40
C GLU A 95 12.49 -9.33 -6.39
N ILE A 96 11.41 -8.72 -5.89
CA ILE A 96 10.43 -7.90 -6.63
C ILE A 96 10.94 -6.47 -6.75
#